data_AF-W2PB87-F1
#
_entry.id   AF-W2PB87-F1
#
_cell.length_a   1.000
_cell.length_b   1.000
_cell.length_c   1.000
_cell.angle_alpha   90.00
_cell.angle_beta   90.00
_cell.angle_gamma   90.00
#
_symmetry.space_group_name_H-M   'P 1'
#
loop_
_entity.id
_entity.type
_entity.pdbx_description
1 polymer ?
#
loop_
_entity_poly.entity_id
_entity_poly.type
_entity_poly.pdbx_seq_one_letter_code
_entity_poly.pdbx_strand_id
1 'polypeptide(L)'
;MRIKHSIEDKSFATLDAYKQVSNVPFGGVHIILVRDFLQMQPVGVDAIFVDPTTKSHPSTADIDSFELWRRFTTVVVLDETVRFRNDPEWGRGCANARVGEWTQEFVDILNNRVVQPSDAEVKAELTLKAGVFVTPENVKRLAINNTFFS
;
A
#
# COMPACT_ATOMS: atom_id res chain seq x y z
N MET A 1 38.23 -10.26 7.70
CA MET A 1 38.16 -8.92 8.35
C MET A 1 38.74 -7.94 7.35
N ARG A 2 38.06 -6.93 6.78
CA ARG A 2 36.84 -6.19 7.15
C ARG A 2 36.27 -5.60 5.85
N ILE A 3 35.23 -6.21 5.27
CA ILE A 3 34.46 -5.62 4.17
C ILE A 3 33.35 -4.81 4.84
N LYS A 4 33.58 -3.51 5.10
CA LYS A 4 32.61 -2.59 5.71
C LYS A 4 32.80 -1.13 5.25
N HIS A 5 33.10 -0.89 3.97
CA HIS A 5 33.32 0.49 3.50
C HIS A 5 32.67 0.85 2.15
N SER A 6 31.72 0.04 1.64
CA SER A 6 31.14 0.30 0.31
C SER A 6 29.63 0.58 0.31
N ILE A 7 28.98 0.76 1.45
CA ILE A 7 27.51 0.93 1.50
C ILE A 7 27.07 2.31 2.00
N GLU A 8 27.96 3.12 2.60
CA GLU A 8 27.55 4.38 3.25
C GLU A 8 27.61 5.64 2.35
N ASP A 9 28.13 5.54 1.12
CA ASP A 9 28.31 6.69 0.20
C ASP A 9 27.27 6.84 -0.92
N LYS A 10 26.07 6.26 -0.76
CA LYS A 10 24.94 6.65 -1.61
C LYS A 10 24.30 7.91 -1.05
N SER A 11 25.00 9.03 -1.18
CA SER A 11 24.40 10.35 -1.07
C SER A 11 23.22 10.40 -2.05
N PHE A 12 22.00 10.48 -1.52
CA PHE A 12 20.83 10.78 -2.32
C PHE A 12 20.95 12.23 -2.77
N ALA A 13 21.67 12.46 -3.88
CA ALA A 13 21.60 13.74 -4.57
C ALA A 13 20.12 13.97 -4.92
N THR A 14 19.57 15.09 -4.49
CA THR A 14 18.24 15.52 -4.92
C THR A 14 18.22 15.61 -6.45
N LEU A 15 17.06 15.35 -7.08
CA LEU A 15 16.93 15.42 -8.54
C LEU A 15 17.44 16.74 -9.12
N ASP A 16 17.24 17.83 -8.39
CA ASP A 16 17.72 19.18 -8.72
C ASP A 16 19.25 19.25 -8.76
N ALA A 17 19.93 18.60 -7.81
CA ALA A 17 21.39 18.52 -7.77
C ALA A 17 21.95 17.65 -8.92
N TYR A 18 21.22 16.60 -9.31
CA TYR A 18 21.64 15.71 -10.41
C TYR A 18 21.41 16.33 -11.79
N LYS A 19 20.28 17.02 -11.98
CA LYS A 19 19.93 17.67 -13.26
C LYS A 19 20.59 19.03 -13.45
N GLN A 20 21.20 19.59 -12.41
CA GLN A 20 21.84 20.91 -12.40
C GLN A 20 20.89 22.06 -12.79
N VAL A 21 19.58 21.85 -12.64
CA VAL A 21 18.57 22.91 -12.83
C VAL A 21 18.14 23.35 -11.43
N SER A 22 18.77 24.40 -10.93
CA SER A 22 18.50 24.94 -9.59
C SER A 22 17.12 25.61 -9.53
N ASN A 23 16.49 25.54 -8.35
CA ASN A 23 15.20 26.18 -8.05
C ASN A 23 14.00 25.69 -8.89
N VAL A 24 14.14 24.61 -9.66
CA VAL A 24 13.03 23.96 -10.37
C VAL A 24 12.76 22.62 -9.71
N PRO A 25 11.53 22.36 -9.22
CA PRO A 25 11.19 21.07 -8.61
C PRO A 25 11.58 19.89 -9.49
N PHE A 26 12.19 18.88 -8.88
CA PHE A 26 12.62 17.65 -9.53
C PHE A 26 13.58 17.88 -10.71
N GLY A 27 14.32 18.99 -10.72
CA GLY A 27 15.26 19.36 -11.77
C GLY A 27 14.59 19.50 -13.15
N GLY A 28 13.33 19.91 -13.18
CA GLY A 28 12.53 20.05 -14.41
C GLY A 28 11.95 18.74 -14.95
N VAL A 29 12.04 17.63 -14.19
CA VAL A 29 11.40 16.37 -14.57
C VAL A 29 9.90 16.45 -14.31
N HIS A 30 9.11 16.06 -15.29
CA HIS A 30 7.66 15.96 -15.14
C HIS A 30 7.30 14.75 -14.29
N ILE A 31 6.71 14.97 -13.12
CA ILE A 31 6.35 13.91 -12.18
C ILE A 31 4.84 13.65 -12.22
N ILE A 32 4.46 12.37 -12.32
CA ILE A 32 3.08 11.91 -12.17
C ILE A 32 3.05 10.97 -10.97
N LEU A 33 2.23 11.30 -9.97
CA LEU A 33 2.01 10.47 -8.81
C LEU A 33 0.77 9.60 -9.03
N VAL A 34 0.91 8.30 -8.81
CA VAL A 34 -0.21 7.34 -8.85
C VAL A 34 -0.30 6.72 -7.47
N ARG A 35 -1.42 6.95 -6.77
CA ARG A 35 -1.61 6.47 -5.40
C ARG A 35 -3.05 6.04 -5.15
N ASP A 36 -3.19 5.08 -4.25
CA ASP A 36 -4.42 4.76 -3.58
C ASP A 36 -4.43 5.43 -2.18
N PHE A 37 -5.33 6.38 -1.96
CA PHE A 37 -5.39 7.14 -0.69
C PHE A 37 -5.78 6.31 0.54
N LEU A 38 -6.41 5.15 0.30
CA LEU A 38 -6.94 4.28 1.34
C LEU A 38 -6.04 3.05 1.56
N GLN A 39 -4.83 3.07 0.98
CA GLN A 39 -3.74 2.19 1.44
C GLN A 39 -3.28 2.56 2.84
N MET A 40 -2.67 1.58 3.52
CA MET A 40 -2.05 1.78 4.83
C MET A 40 -1.07 2.94 4.79
N GLN A 41 -1.04 3.70 5.89
CA GLN A 41 -0.03 4.75 6.07
C GLN A 41 1.37 4.12 6.09
N PRO A 42 2.40 4.87 5.69
CA PRO A 42 3.78 4.43 5.86
C PRO A 42 4.05 4.02 7.30
N VAL A 43 4.86 2.98 7.50
CA VAL A 43 5.21 2.52 8.83
C VAL A 43 6.29 3.44 9.41
N GLY A 44 6.02 4.02 10.57
CA GLY A 44 7.00 4.79 11.35
C GLY A 44 7.20 6.24 10.90
N VAL A 45 6.51 6.71 9.86
CA VAL A 45 6.49 8.11 9.42
C VAL A 45 5.10 8.51 8.93
N ASP A 46 4.76 9.79 9.01
CA ASP A 46 3.53 10.30 8.41
C ASP A 46 3.66 10.39 6.89
N ALA A 47 2.54 10.24 6.19
CA ALA A 47 2.53 10.49 4.76
C ALA A 47 2.73 11.98 4.44
N ILE A 48 3.33 12.25 3.28
CA ILE A 48 3.70 13.61 2.83
C ILE A 48 2.53 14.59 2.67
N PHE A 49 1.29 14.09 2.66
CA PHE A 49 0.08 14.90 2.55
C PHE A 49 -0.55 15.23 3.90
N VAL A 50 0.01 14.73 5.01
CA VAL A 50 -0.41 15.09 6.36
C VAL A 50 0.08 16.51 6.65
N ASP A 51 -0.84 17.37 7.08
CA ASP A 51 -0.52 18.75 7.40
C ASP A 51 0.44 18.79 8.61
N PRO A 52 1.65 19.37 8.48
CA PRO A 52 2.64 19.39 9.56
C PRO A 52 2.15 20.16 10.80
N THR A 53 1.16 21.04 10.69
CA THR A 53 0.57 21.76 11.82
C THR A 53 -0.20 20.85 12.79
N THR A 54 -0.58 19.63 12.35
CA THR A 54 -1.21 18.65 13.23
C THR A 54 -0.20 17.91 14.12
N LYS A 55 1.11 18.09 13.88
CA LYS A 55 2.18 17.49 14.67
C LYS A 55 2.55 18.39 15.83
N SER A 56 2.87 17.80 16.98
CA SER A 56 3.41 18.54 18.12
C SER A 56 4.79 19.15 17.82
N HIS A 57 5.61 18.43 17.06
CA HIS A 57 6.97 18.83 16.68
C HIS A 57 7.24 18.51 15.20
N PRO A 58 6.77 19.33 14.25
CA PRO A 58 7.06 19.13 12.83
C PRO A 58 8.54 19.38 12.54
N SER A 59 9.15 18.52 11.73
CA SER A 59 10.49 18.72 11.20
C SER A 59 10.49 19.60 9.95
N THR A 60 11.64 20.15 9.56
CA THR A 60 11.79 20.86 8.27
C THR A 60 11.43 19.95 7.09
N ALA A 61 11.77 18.66 7.16
CA ALA A 61 11.43 17.69 6.13
C ALA A 61 9.90 17.48 6.00
N ASP A 62 9.15 17.54 7.11
CA ASP A 62 7.69 17.48 7.07
C ASP A 62 7.10 18.68 6.34
N ILE A 63 7.60 19.89 6.65
CA ILE A 63 7.17 21.14 6.02
C ILE A 63 7.50 21.12 4.53
N ASP A 64 8.74 20.83 4.16
CA ASP A 64 9.19 20.84 2.77
C ASP A 64 8.46 19.79 1.92
N SER A 65 8.24 18.59 2.47
CA SER A 65 7.51 17.53 1.78
C SER A 65 6.04 17.88 1.57
N PHE A 66 5.40 18.51 2.56
CA PHE A 66 4.02 18.96 2.45
C PHE A 66 3.89 20.11 1.44
N GLU A 67 4.78 21.08 1.46
CA GLU A 67 4.81 22.16 0.46
C GLU A 67 5.03 21.63 -0.96
N LEU A 68 5.91 20.63 -1.12
CA LEU A 68 6.11 19.97 -2.41
C LEU A 68 4.86 19.21 -2.87
N TRP A 69 4.20 18.48 -1.96
CA TRP A 69 2.93 17.80 -2.23
C TRP A 69 1.85 18.76 -2.73
N ARG A 70 1.72 19.95 -2.13
CA ARG A 70 0.73 20.96 -2.55
C ARG A 70 0.96 21.53 -3.96
N ARG A 71 2.13 21.30 -4.56
CA ARG A 71 2.40 21.70 -5.96
C ARG A 71 1.68 20.81 -6.97
N PHE A 72 1.23 19.62 -6.57
CA PHE A 72 0.40 18.74 -7.40
C PHE A 72 -1.06 19.21 -7.34
N THR A 73 -1.43 20.10 -8.25
CA THR A 73 -2.78 20.71 -8.29
C THR A 73 -3.77 19.97 -9.18
N THR A 74 -3.28 19.18 -10.13
CA THR A 74 -4.12 18.37 -11.02
C THR A 74 -4.29 16.99 -10.43
N VAL A 75 -5.54 16.66 -10.06
CA VAL A 75 -5.90 15.36 -9.50
C VAL A 75 -6.90 14.68 -10.43
N VAL A 76 -6.59 13.46 -10.83
CA VAL A 76 -7.49 12.59 -11.59
C VAL A 76 -7.81 11.38 -10.72
N VAL A 77 -9.08 11.21 -10.39
CA VAL A 77 -9.56 10.05 -9.63
C VAL A 77 -10.10 9.03 -10.63
N LEU A 78 -9.60 7.79 -10.54
CA LEU A 78 -10.15 6.65 -11.29
C LEU A 78 -11.19 5.97 -10.40
N ASP A 79 -12.45 6.03 -10.79
CA ASP A 79 -13.61 5.52 -10.05
C ASP A 79 -14.14 4.18 -10.60
N GLU A 80 -13.83 3.84 -11.84
CA GLU A 80 -14.18 2.56 -12.44
C GLU A 80 -13.15 1.45 -12.14
N THR A 81 -13.64 0.28 -11.73
CA THR A 81 -12.81 -0.92 -11.52
C THR A 81 -13.27 -2.07 -12.42
N VAL A 82 -12.33 -2.62 -13.19
CA VAL A 82 -12.59 -3.83 -13.99
C VAL A 82 -12.46 -5.11 -13.19
N ARG A 83 -11.91 -5.05 -11.96
CA ARG A 83 -11.60 -6.22 -11.11
C ARG A 83 -12.84 -7.04 -10.78
N PHE A 84 -13.97 -6.36 -10.61
CA PHE A 84 -15.22 -6.95 -10.14
C PHE A 84 -16.30 -7.00 -11.22
N ARG A 85 -15.92 -6.90 -12.50
CA ARG A 85 -16.88 -6.89 -13.62
C ARG A 85 -17.80 -8.12 -13.62
N ASN A 86 -17.27 -9.26 -13.20
CA ASN A 86 -18.01 -10.53 -13.14
C ASN A 86 -18.58 -10.83 -11.73
N ASP A 87 -18.38 -9.94 -10.76
CA ASP A 87 -18.89 -10.06 -9.38
C ASP A 87 -19.21 -8.65 -8.82
N PRO A 88 -20.20 -7.95 -9.39
CA PRO A 88 -20.46 -6.54 -9.12
C PRO A 88 -20.96 -6.30 -7.68
N GLU A 89 -21.63 -7.28 -7.08
CA GLU A 89 -22.11 -7.19 -5.70
C GLU A 89 -20.95 -7.19 -4.70
N TRP A 90 -19.96 -8.07 -4.90
CA TRP A 90 -18.70 -8.03 -4.15
C TRP A 90 -17.95 -6.73 -4.36
N GLY A 91 -17.88 -6.25 -5.60
CA GLY A 91 -17.22 -4.99 -5.92
C GLY A 91 -17.83 -3.79 -5.18
N ARG A 92 -19.16 -3.71 -5.14
CA ARG A 92 -19.89 -2.68 -4.38
C ARG A 92 -19.61 -2.79 -2.88
N GLY A 93 -19.66 -4.00 -2.32
CA GLY A 93 -19.33 -4.22 -0.91
C GLY A 93 -17.90 -3.81 -0.54
N CYS A 94 -16.91 -4.17 -1.37
CA CYS A 94 -15.53 -3.72 -1.20
C CYS A 94 -15.37 -2.20 -1.30
N ALA A 95 -16.11 -1.53 -2.20
CA ALA A 95 -16.06 -0.07 -2.34
C ALA A 95 -16.60 0.64 -1.08
N ASN A 96 -17.70 0.14 -0.50
CA ASN A 96 -18.26 0.67 0.74
C ASN A 96 -17.34 0.41 1.95
N ALA A 97 -16.89 -0.84 2.10
CA ALA A 97 -16.01 -1.22 3.21
C ALA A 97 -14.70 -0.42 3.23
N ARG A 98 -14.20 -0.05 2.05
CA ARG A 98 -13.00 0.76 1.85
C ARG A 98 -13.12 2.18 2.44
N VAL A 99 -14.33 2.74 2.55
CA VAL A 99 -14.58 4.02 3.23
C VAL A 99 -15.16 3.85 4.65
N GLY A 100 -15.14 2.62 5.17
CA GLY A 100 -15.61 2.29 6.51
C GLY A 100 -17.10 1.94 6.61
N GLU A 101 -17.80 1.82 5.47
CA GLU A 101 -19.21 1.43 5.44
C GLU A 101 -19.37 -0.08 5.33
N TRP A 102 -19.78 -0.72 6.42
CA TRP A 102 -20.00 -2.17 6.50
C TRP A 102 -21.49 -2.46 6.59
N THR A 103 -22.11 -2.81 5.47
CA THR A 103 -23.54 -3.18 5.45
C THR A 103 -23.71 -4.64 5.87
N GLN A 104 -24.88 -4.97 6.44
CA GLN A 104 -25.17 -6.34 6.85
C GLN A 104 -25.16 -7.29 5.64
N GLU A 105 -25.65 -6.84 4.49
CA GLU A 105 -25.66 -7.64 3.26
C GLU A 105 -24.22 -8.03 2.83
N PHE A 106 -23.26 -7.10 2.95
CA PHE A 106 -21.87 -7.41 2.61
C PHE A 106 -21.22 -8.35 3.64
N VAL A 107 -21.55 -8.20 4.93
CA VAL A 107 -21.12 -9.13 5.97
C VAL A 107 -21.66 -10.54 5.70
N ASP A 108 -22.91 -10.67 5.27
CA ASP A 108 -23.52 -11.95 4.94
C ASP A 108 -22.83 -12.59 3.71
N ILE A 109 -22.49 -11.80 2.70
CA ILE A 109 -21.68 -12.25 1.54
C ILE A 109 -20.33 -12.78 1.99
N LEU A 110 -19.64 -12.07 2.90
CA LEU A 110 -18.35 -12.52 3.43
C LEU A 110 -18.47 -13.86 4.14
N ASN A 111 -19.45 -13.98 5.04
CA ASN A 111 -19.68 -15.19 5.82
C ASN A 111 -20.03 -16.39 4.93
N ASN A 112 -20.81 -16.18 3.86
CA ASN A 112 -21.16 -17.23 2.90
C ASN A 112 -19.97 -17.71 2.04
N ARG A 113 -18.88 -16.93 1.96
CA ARG A 113 -17.64 -17.30 1.25
C ARG A 113 -16.58 -17.92 2.17
N VAL A 114 -16.84 -18.00 3.48
CA VAL A 114 -15.93 -18.67 4.42
C VAL A 114 -16.05 -20.16 4.24
N VAL A 115 -14.92 -20.79 3.91
CA VAL A 115 -14.83 -22.23 3.77
C VAL A 115 -14.28 -22.83 5.06
N GLN A 116 -14.99 -23.81 5.66
CA GLN A 116 -14.59 -24.40 6.94
C GLN A 116 -13.71 -25.65 6.74
N PRO A 117 -12.70 -25.89 7.59
CA PRO A 117 -11.72 -26.98 7.41
C PRO A 117 -12.27 -28.42 7.49
N SER A 118 -13.54 -28.59 7.89
CA SER A 118 -14.21 -29.90 7.93
C SER A 118 -14.53 -30.46 6.55
N ASP A 119 -14.48 -29.62 5.52
CA ASP A 119 -14.80 -30.02 4.16
C ASP A 119 -13.61 -30.76 3.55
N ALA A 120 -13.72 -32.09 3.48
CA ALA A 120 -12.66 -32.96 2.96
C ALA A 120 -12.23 -32.57 1.53
N GLU A 121 -13.16 -32.05 0.74
CA GLU A 121 -12.94 -31.51 -0.60
C GLU A 121 -12.11 -30.22 -0.59
N VAL A 122 -12.29 -29.38 0.43
CA VAL A 122 -11.58 -28.10 0.62
C VAL A 122 -10.15 -28.34 1.05
N LYS A 123 -9.93 -29.32 1.94
CA LYS A 123 -8.57 -29.73 2.31
C LYS A 123 -7.81 -30.26 1.09
N ALA A 124 -8.49 -31.03 0.23
CA ALA A 124 -7.91 -31.49 -1.03
C ALA A 124 -7.67 -30.32 -1.99
N GLU A 125 -8.61 -29.38 -2.16
CA GLU A 125 -8.51 -28.26 -3.09
C GLU A 125 -7.48 -27.19 -2.67
N LEU A 126 -7.37 -26.86 -1.37
CA LEU A 126 -6.31 -26.01 -0.83
C LEU A 126 -4.92 -26.62 -1.00
N THR A 127 -4.84 -27.95 -1.04
CA THR A 127 -3.59 -28.69 -1.30
C THR A 127 -3.30 -28.78 -2.81
N LEU A 128 -4.34 -28.84 -3.66
CA LEU A 128 -4.22 -29.08 -5.10
C LEU A 128 -4.13 -27.80 -5.95
N LYS A 129 -4.74 -26.69 -5.51
CA LYS A 129 -4.73 -25.39 -6.19
C LYS A 129 -3.92 -24.42 -5.34
N ALA A 130 -2.87 -23.86 -5.94
CA ALA A 130 -1.96 -22.89 -5.35
C ALA A 130 -2.68 -21.64 -4.79
N GLY A 131 -3.28 -21.76 -3.61
CA GLY A 131 -3.81 -20.66 -2.85
C GLY A 131 -2.66 -19.81 -2.31
N VAL A 132 -2.80 -18.48 -2.41
CA VAL A 132 -1.88 -17.56 -1.72
C VAL A 132 -2.44 -17.32 -0.32
N PHE A 133 -1.66 -17.67 0.70
CA PHE A 133 -1.99 -17.35 2.08
C PHE A 133 -1.69 -15.89 2.38
N VAL A 134 -2.70 -15.14 2.82
CA VAL A 134 -2.54 -13.78 3.34
C VAL A 134 -2.69 -13.84 4.86
N THR A 135 -1.67 -13.39 5.59
CA THR A 135 -1.67 -13.37 7.05
C THR A 135 -1.31 -11.98 7.58
N PRO A 136 -1.85 -11.57 8.74
CA PRO A 136 -1.57 -10.25 9.30
C PRO A 136 -0.13 -10.12 9.82
N GLU A 137 0.53 -11.23 10.12
CA GLU A 137 1.83 -11.25 10.77
C GLU A 137 2.87 -12.00 9.93
N ASN A 138 4.05 -11.41 9.78
CA ASN A 138 5.16 -12.04 9.08
C ASN A 138 5.60 -13.36 9.73
N VAL A 139 5.48 -13.48 11.06
CA VAL A 139 5.81 -14.72 11.80
C VAL A 139 4.91 -15.88 11.35
N LYS A 140 3.60 -15.65 11.20
CA LYS A 140 2.66 -16.66 10.71
C LYS A 140 2.92 -17.02 9.25
N ARG A 141 3.20 -16.03 8.39
CA ARG A 141 3.63 -16.26 7.00
C ARG A 141 4.86 -17.17 6.93
N LEU A 142 5.88 -16.91 7.76
CA LEU A 142 7.10 -17.72 7.81
C LEU A 142 6.82 -19.16 8.25
N ALA A 143 6.00 -19.34 9.29
CA ALA A 143 5.61 -20.67 9.77
C ALA A 143 4.93 -21.48 8.66
N ILE A 144 3.96 -20.89 7.94
CA ILE A 144 3.26 -21.52 6.81
C ILE A 144 4.24 -21.87 5.68
N ASN A 145 5.11 -20.94 5.29
CA ASN A 145 6.08 -21.22 4.22
C ASN A 145 6.97 -22.41 4.58
N ASN A 146 7.46 -22.47 5.82
CA ASN A 146 8.32 -23.57 6.26
C ASN A 146 7.61 -24.94 6.27
N THR A 147 6.28 -24.99 6.39
CA THR A 147 5.55 -26.27 6.31
C THR A 147 5.39 -26.82 4.89
N PHE A 148 5.54 -25.99 3.84
CA PHE A 148 5.38 -26.41 2.43
C PHE A 148 6.71 -26.63 1.70
N PHE A 149 7.84 -26.22 2.29
CA PHE A 149 9.19 -26.38 1.71
C PHE A 149 10.04 -27.44 2.44
N SER A 150 9.46 -28.20 3.39
CA SER A 150 10.10 -29.35 4.06
C SER A 150 9.78 -30.66 3.35
#